data_AF-A0A0X8X3U4-F1
#
_entry.id   AF-A0A0X8X3U4-F1
#
_cell.length_a   1.000
_cell.length_b   1.000
_cell.length_c   1.000
_cell.angle_alpha   90.00
_cell.angle_beta   90.00
_cell.angle_gamma   90.00
#
_symmetry.space_group_name_H-M   'P 1'
#
loop_
_entity.id
_entity.type
_entity.pdbx_description
1 polymer ?
#
loop_
_entity_poly.entity_id
_entity_poly.type
_entity_poly.pdbx_seq_one_letter_code
_entity_poly.pdbx_strand_id
1 'polypeptide(L)'
;MPKFLPFLFLVFLSLSAQAQTWEIGGGIGGAGYMGDLNTSNPLKVSGIAINGFLKRNFDGYLSAKLNYNYGVISADDSKSSNAQFRQRNLSFTTTLSEISVIGEFNFMEYIPQIGKNSFTPYVFLGVAALSFSPSTVYQGQKYDLSSMATEGQKKAYSTSAFSIPYGAGMKYNFTGKFTLGFEIGYRNPNTDYLDDVSGQYYYAAHNTLAEKLSDRSGEKTGVYIGSPGSQRGDGQPRDTYFFTQVTISYTFLTQKCYFH
;
A
#
# COMPACT_ATOMS: atom_id res chain seq x y z
N MET A 1 -19.23 25.85 -11.83
CA MET A 1 -17.76 26.01 -11.94
C MET A 1 -17.20 26.04 -10.53
N PRO A 2 -16.33 25.11 -10.11
CA PRO A 2 -15.86 25.10 -8.74
C PRO A 2 -14.92 26.29 -8.55
N LYS A 3 -15.36 27.29 -7.77
CA LYS A 3 -14.59 28.50 -7.42
C LYS A 3 -13.35 28.22 -6.55
N PHE A 4 -13.06 26.94 -6.27
CA PHE A 4 -11.91 26.47 -5.49
C PHE A 4 -10.62 26.35 -6.31
N LEU A 5 -10.71 26.23 -7.63
CA LEU A 5 -9.54 26.10 -8.51
C LEU A 5 -8.58 27.33 -8.47
N PRO A 6 -9.06 28.59 -8.48
CA PRO A 6 -8.17 29.75 -8.37
C PRO A 6 -7.56 29.89 -6.96
N PHE A 7 -8.25 29.43 -5.91
CA PHE A 7 -7.72 29.45 -4.54
C PHE A 7 -6.56 28.44 -4.39
N LEU A 8 -6.72 27.23 -4.94
CA LEU A 8 -5.64 26.24 -4.99
C LEU A 8 -4.42 26.79 -5.74
N PHE A 9 -4.65 27.49 -6.87
CA PHE A 9 -3.58 28.10 -7.67
C PHE A 9 -2.86 29.26 -6.95
N LEU A 10 -3.58 30.05 -6.14
CA LEU A 10 -3.00 31.12 -5.32
C LEU A 10 -2.18 30.60 -4.13
N VAL A 11 -2.55 29.45 -3.55
CA VAL A 11 -1.72 28.76 -2.55
C VAL A 11 -0.41 28.26 -3.18
N PHE A 12 -0.42 27.77 -4.42
CA PHE A 12 0.81 27.36 -5.11
C PHE A 12 1.76 28.53 -5.45
N LEU A 13 1.24 29.74 -5.68
CA LEU A 13 2.04 30.94 -5.99
C LEU A 13 2.74 31.56 -4.77
N SER A 14 2.21 31.35 -3.56
CA SER A 14 2.80 31.87 -2.31
C SER A 14 3.96 31.03 -1.76
N LEU A 15 4.24 29.86 -2.34
CA LEU A 15 5.35 28.96 -1.95
C LEU A 15 6.74 29.43 -2.41
N SER A 16 6.89 30.70 -2.80
CA SER A 16 8.16 31.28 -3.25
C SER A 16 9.11 31.66 -2.09
N ALA A 17 9.15 30.85 -1.02
CA ALA A 17 10.10 30.99 0.08
C ALA A 17 11.43 30.28 -0.27
N GLN A 18 12.57 30.91 0.00
CA GLN A 18 13.86 30.59 -0.62
C GLN A 18 14.59 29.33 -0.11
N ALA A 19 14.03 28.52 0.80
CA ALA A 19 14.73 27.38 1.42
C ALA A 19 14.48 26.01 0.73
N GLN A 20 14.03 26.03 -0.53
CA GLN A 20 13.59 24.81 -1.21
C GLN A 20 14.77 23.89 -1.53
N THR A 21 14.70 22.65 -1.04
CA THR A 21 15.72 21.63 -1.32
C THR A 21 15.08 20.42 -1.97
N TRP A 22 15.85 19.75 -2.83
CA TRP A 22 15.43 18.50 -3.44
C TRP A 22 16.14 17.34 -2.74
N GLU A 23 15.43 16.24 -2.52
CA GLU A 23 16.03 15.00 -2.06
C GLU A 23 15.73 13.88 -3.05
N ILE A 24 16.69 12.98 -3.22
CA ILE A 24 16.48 11.69 -3.85
C ILE A 24 16.77 10.61 -2.82
N GLY A 25 15.94 9.57 -2.80
CA GLY A 25 16.13 8.49 -1.85
C GLY A 25 15.44 7.22 -2.26
N GLY A 26 15.64 6.21 -1.43
CA GLY A 26 14.96 4.94 -1.55
C GLY A 26 14.94 4.22 -0.21
N GLY A 27 14.25 3.11 -0.17
CA GLY A 27 14.11 2.34 1.05
C GLY A 27 13.70 0.90 0.81
N ILE A 28 13.77 0.14 1.90
CA ILE A 28 13.38 -1.25 1.98
C ILE A 28 12.55 -1.47 3.23
N GLY A 29 11.74 -2.52 3.24
CA GLY A 29 10.95 -2.86 4.40
C GLY A 29 9.96 -3.97 4.15
N GLY A 30 8.87 -3.93 4.90
CA GLY A 30 7.79 -4.92 4.86
C GLY A 30 6.51 -4.36 4.25
N ALA A 31 5.73 -5.26 3.66
CA ALA A 31 4.36 -5.02 3.24
C ALA A 31 3.41 -5.92 4.02
N GLY A 32 2.24 -5.42 4.36
CA GLY A 32 1.19 -6.19 5.01
C GLY A 32 -0.18 -5.88 4.44
N TYR A 33 -1.11 -6.78 4.72
CA TYR A 33 -2.46 -6.80 4.16
C TYR A 33 -3.49 -6.94 5.29
N MET A 34 -4.64 -6.30 5.12
CA MET A 34 -5.79 -6.41 6.00
C MET A 34 -7.07 -6.41 5.16
N GLY A 35 -7.87 -7.46 5.33
CA GLY A 35 -9.10 -7.74 4.58
C GLY A 35 -9.56 -9.17 4.85
N ASP A 36 -10.21 -9.84 3.91
CA ASP A 36 -10.98 -11.08 4.11
C ASP A 36 -10.18 -12.27 4.67
N LEU A 37 -8.89 -12.39 4.31
CA LEU A 37 -7.99 -13.42 4.87
C LEU A 37 -7.21 -12.95 6.12
N ASN A 38 -7.26 -11.65 6.45
CA ASN A 38 -6.64 -11.08 7.65
C ASN A 38 -7.47 -9.91 8.20
N THR A 39 -8.55 -10.22 8.90
CA THR A 39 -9.52 -9.22 9.38
C THR A 39 -9.12 -8.54 10.69
N SER A 40 -8.15 -9.09 11.44
CA SER A 40 -7.91 -8.69 12.84
C SER A 40 -6.49 -8.24 13.17
N ASN A 41 -5.51 -8.46 12.28
CA ASN A 41 -4.11 -8.10 12.57
C ASN A 41 -3.61 -6.99 11.63
N PRO A 42 -3.73 -5.70 12.04
CA PRO A 42 -3.38 -4.56 11.19
C PRO A 42 -1.86 -4.35 11.01
N LEU A 43 -1.02 -5.08 11.75
CA LEU A 43 0.44 -4.95 11.72
C LEU A 43 1.14 -6.22 11.21
N LYS A 44 0.39 -7.17 10.65
CA LYS A 44 0.95 -8.41 10.11
C LYS A 44 1.71 -8.13 8.81
N VAL A 45 3.04 -8.11 8.90
CA VAL A 45 3.91 -8.12 7.73
C VAL A 45 3.83 -9.48 7.05
N SER A 46 3.62 -9.48 5.73
CA SER A 46 3.38 -10.67 4.91
C SER A 46 4.30 -10.78 3.68
N GLY A 47 5.09 -9.75 3.41
CA GLY A 47 6.09 -9.77 2.36
C GLY A 47 6.99 -8.54 2.40
N ILE A 48 7.75 -8.35 1.34
CA ILE A 48 8.74 -7.29 1.23
C ILE A 48 8.17 -6.04 0.56
N ALA A 49 8.77 -4.89 0.84
CA ALA A 49 8.53 -3.63 0.17
C ALA A 49 9.86 -2.94 -0.14
N ILE A 50 9.95 -2.31 -1.30
CA ILE A 50 11.04 -1.42 -1.68
C ILE A 50 10.44 -0.14 -2.28
N ASN A 51 11.15 0.97 -2.13
CA ASN A 51 10.73 2.23 -2.71
C ASN A 51 11.89 3.06 -3.27
N GLY A 52 11.52 3.97 -4.16
CA GLY A 52 12.34 5.07 -4.62
C GLY A 52 11.51 6.34 -4.67
N PHE A 53 12.10 7.47 -4.30
CA PHE A 53 11.39 8.75 -4.28
C PHE A 53 12.25 9.95 -4.66
N LEU A 54 11.55 10.97 -5.13
CA LEU A 54 12.02 12.34 -5.26
C LEU A 54 11.17 13.22 -4.35
N LYS A 55 11.83 14.04 -3.54
CA LYS A 55 11.18 14.92 -2.57
C LYS A 55 11.60 16.35 -2.82
N ARG A 56 10.67 17.27 -2.63
CA ARG A 56 10.91 18.71 -2.59
C ARG A 56 10.45 19.23 -1.24
N ASN A 57 11.37 19.75 -0.45
CA ASN A 57 11.06 20.48 0.78
C ASN A 57 10.74 21.93 0.41
N PHE A 58 9.59 22.43 0.84
CA PHE A 58 9.20 23.83 0.62
C PHE A 58 9.74 24.73 1.73
N ASP A 59 9.66 24.24 2.97
CA ASP A 59 10.22 24.82 4.17
C ASP A 59 10.62 23.70 5.15
N GLY A 60 10.91 24.04 6.41
CA GLY A 60 11.28 23.06 7.43
C GLY A 60 10.14 22.14 7.89
N TYR A 61 8.89 22.45 7.53
CA TYR A 61 7.69 21.74 7.98
C TYR A 61 7.02 20.98 6.84
N LEU A 62 6.93 21.55 5.65
CA LEU A 62 6.16 21.03 4.53
C LEU A 62 7.06 20.55 3.39
N SER A 63 6.74 19.36 2.88
CA SER A 63 7.38 18.81 1.68
C SER A 63 6.40 18.03 0.82
N ALA A 64 6.71 17.92 -0.47
CA ALA A 64 6.03 17.03 -1.41
C ALA A 64 6.98 15.94 -1.88
N LYS A 65 6.48 14.69 -1.94
CA LYS A 65 7.22 13.49 -2.30
C LYS A 65 6.51 12.79 -3.45
N LEU A 66 7.19 12.64 -4.58
CA LEU A 66 6.83 11.70 -5.64
C LEU A 66 7.50 10.36 -5.32
N ASN A 67 6.71 9.32 -5.14
CA ASN A 67 7.19 8.05 -4.61
C ASN A 67 6.65 6.88 -5.43
N TYR A 68 7.54 5.94 -5.72
CA TYR A 68 7.22 4.64 -6.32
C TYR A 68 7.50 3.54 -5.30
N ASN A 69 6.49 2.74 -4.97
CA ASN A 69 6.63 1.53 -4.15
C ASN A 69 6.45 0.29 -5.03
N TYR A 70 7.26 -0.72 -4.77
CA TYR A 70 7.03 -2.10 -5.23
C TYR A 70 7.03 -3.02 -4.02
N GLY A 71 6.02 -3.86 -3.87
CA GLY A 71 5.90 -4.74 -2.73
C GLY A 71 5.12 -6.01 -3.02
N VAL A 72 5.12 -6.93 -2.07
CA VAL A 72 4.37 -8.18 -2.14
C VAL A 72 3.62 -8.38 -0.84
N ILE A 73 2.32 -8.62 -0.94
CA ILE A 73 1.47 -9.01 0.19
C ILE A 73 1.00 -10.44 0.01
N SER A 74 0.73 -11.14 1.11
CA SER A 74 0.20 -12.49 1.08
C SER A 74 -0.66 -12.79 2.31
N ALA A 75 -1.57 -13.74 2.17
CA ALA A 75 -2.24 -14.35 3.30
C ALA A 75 -2.50 -15.83 3.03
N ASP A 76 -2.62 -16.58 4.12
CA ASP A 76 -2.76 -18.03 4.12
C ASP A 76 -3.68 -18.40 5.29
N ASP A 77 -4.91 -18.76 4.94
CA ASP A 77 -5.95 -19.16 5.90
C ASP A 77 -5.51 -20.36 6.74
N SER A 78 -4.67 -21.25 6.19
CA SER A 78 -4.21 -22.46 6.90
C SER A 78 -3.39 -22.12 8.15
N LYS A 79 -2.83 -20.91 8.20
CA LYS A 79 -2.05 -20.36 9.33
C LYS A 79 -2.85 -19.38 10.19
N SER A 80 -4.15 -19.22 9.92
CA SER A 80 -5.01 -18.33 10.70
C SER A 80 -5.26 -18.88 12.11
N SER A 81 -5.43 -18.00 13.09
CA SER A 81 -5.91 -18.36 14.42
C SER A 81 -7.42 -18.68 14.42
N ASN A 82 -8.17 -18.21 13.42
CA ASN A 82 -9.59 -18.50 13.24
C ASN A 82 -9.79 -19.90 12.61
N ALA A 83 -10.56 -20.76 13.29
CA ALA A 83 -10.86 -22.12 12.82
C ALA A 83 -11.64 -22.14 11.51
N GLN A 84 -12.58 -21.20 11.31
CA GLN A 84 -13.36 -21.07 10.07
C GLN A 84 -12.45 -20.72 8.90
N PHE A 85 -11.48 -19.82 9.09
CA PHE A 85 -10.51 -19.49 8.05
C PHE A 85 -9.67 -20.72 7.71
N ARG A 86 -9.11 -21.41 8.72
CA ARG A 86 -8.37 -22.66 8.48
C ARG A 86 -9.18 -23.72 7.72
N GLN A 87 -10.50 -23.77 7.93
CA GLN A 87 -11.41 -24.64 7.19
C GLN A 87 -11.62 -24.17 5.75
N ARG A 88 -11.77 -22.86 5.51
CA ARG A 88 -11.87 -22.24 4.18
C ARG A 88 -10.61 -22.45 3.33
N ASN A 89 -9.44 -22.40 3.96
CA ASN A 89 -8.15 -22.81 3.39
C ASN A 89 -7.74 -22.04 2.10
N LEU A 90 -8.14 -20.77 1.98
CA LEU A 90 -7.69 -19.90 0.89
C LEU A 90 -6.27 -19.37 1.12
N SER A 91 -5.59 -19.02 0.03
CA SER A 91 -4.31 -18.33 0.11
C SER A 91 -4.10 -17.50 -1.14
N PHE A 92 -3.40 -16.38 -1.00
CA PHE A 92 -3.02 -15.55 -2.13
C PHE A 92 -1.63 -14.93 -1.94
N THR A 93 -1.07 -14.47 -3.04
CA THR A 93 0.11 -13.61 -3.09
C THR A 93 -0.14 -12.56 -4.17
N THR A 94 -0.05 -11.30 -3.78
CA THR A 94 -0.32 -10.17 -4.64
C THR A 94 0.89 -9.27 -4.71
N THR A 95 1.39 -9.07 -5.93
CA THR A 95 2.41 -8.05 -6.20
C THR A 95 1.74 -6.70 -6.32
N LEU A 96 2.32 -5.67 -5.71
CA LEU A 96 1.84 -4.29 -5.69
C LEU A 96 2.87 -3.38 -6.36
N SER A 97 2.43 -2.55 -7.30
CA SER A 97 3.20 -1.47 -7.93
C SER A 97 2.42 -0.17 -7.78
N GLU A 98 2.95 0.78 -7.02
CA GLU A 98 2.26 2.00 -6.61
C GLU A 98 3.08 3.23 -6.98
N ILE A 99 2.49 4.17 -7.73
CA ILE A 99 3.02 5.52 -7.89
C ILE A 99 2.15 6.49 -7.10
N SER A 100 2.79 7.41 -6.37
CA SER A 100 2.11 8.27 -5.40
C SER A 100 2.70 9.67 -5.35
N VAL A 101 1.82 10.64 -5.09
CA VAL A 101 2.20 12.01 -4.71
C VAL A 101 1.73 12.22 -3.28
N ILE A 102 2.69 12.55 -2.41
CA ILE A 102 2.51 12.58 -0.95
C ILE A 102 2.93 13.95 -0.43
N GLY A 103 2.10 14.58 0.39
CA GLY A 103 2.50 15.69 1.23
C GLY A 103 2.98 15.19 2.59
N GLU A 104 4.09 15.72 3.10
CA GLU A 104 4.59 15.43 4.44
C GLU A 104 4.57 16.70 5.29
N PHE A 105 4.18 16.55 6.56
CA PHE A 105 4.23 17.60 7.58
C PHE A 105 5.13 17.14 8.74
N ASN A 106 6.26 17.81 8.92
CA ASN A 106 7.18 17.62 10.03
C ASN A 106 6.66 18.35 11.28
N PHE A 107 6.72 17.73 12.46
CA PHE A 107 6.31 18.39 13.70
C PHE A 107 7.36 19.36 14.25
N MET A 108 8.62 19.18 13.87
CA MET A 108 9.73 20.05 14.23
C MET A 108 10.35 20.62 12.95
N GLU A 109 10.78 21.88 13.01
CA GLU A 109 11.48 22.54 11.90
C GLU A 109 12.70 21.72 11.49
N TYR A 110 12.64 21.12 10.30
CA TYR A 110 13.64 20.22 9.77
C TYR A 110 14.15 20.73 8.44
N ILE A 111 15.36 21.31 8.46
CA ILE A 111 16.06 21.76 7.27
C ILE A 111 17.37 20.96 7.22
N PRO A 112 17.54 20.03 6.27
CA PRO A 112 18.78 19.29 6.14
C PRO A 112 19.99 20.24 6.11
N GLN A 113 21.07 19.86 6.80
CA GLN A 113 22.36 20.56 6.90
C GLN A 113 22.39 21.89 7.68
N ILE A 114 21.35 22.72 7.60
CA ILE A 114 21.35 24.07 8.18
C ILE A 114 20.49 24.15 9.45
N GLY A 115 19.47 23.30 9.55
CA GLY A 115 18.53 23.31 10.66
C GLY A 115 19.15 22.87 11.99
N LYS A 116 18.62 23.42 13.09
CA LYS A 116 19.04 23.04 14.46
C LYS A 116 18.61 21.63 14.83
N ASN A 117 17.48 21.16 14.29
CA ASN A 117 16.94 19.84 14.58
C ASN A 117 17.48 18.82 13.56
N SER A 118 18.24 17.83 14.03
CA SER A 118 18.62 16.66 13.24
C SER A 118 17.52 15.60 13.20
N PHE A 119 16.48 15.73 14.03
CA PHE A 119 15.41 14.76 14.19
C PHE A 119 14.05 15.44 14.06
N THR A 120 13.10 14.78 13.38
CA THR A 120 11.70 15.22 13.37
C THR A 120 10.76 14.03 13.14
N PRO A 121 9.73 13.85 13.98
CA PRO A 121 8.57 13.04 13.63
C PRO A 121 7.76 13.77 12.54
N TYR A 122 7.05 13.02 11.72
CA TYR A 122 6.20 13.60 10.69
C TYR A 122 5.00 12.71 10.38
N VAL A 123 3.98 13.32 9.80
CA VAL A 123 2.82 12.63 9.21
C VAL A 123 2.78 12.89 7.72
N PHE A 124 2.10 12.01 6.98
CA PHE A 124 1.92 12.19 5.55
C PHE A 124 0.54 11.76 5.08
N LEU A 125 0.13 12.35 3.97
CA LEU A 125 -1.11 12.06 3.25
C LEU A 125 -0.88 12.27 1.75
N GLY A 126 -1.48 11.44 0.91
CA GLY A 126 -1.32 11.58 -0.53
C GLY A 126 -2.43 10.93 -1.34
N VAL A 127 -2.14 10.83 -2.63
CA VAL A 127 -2.93 10.09 -3.62
C VAL A 127 -2.01 9.16 -4.39
N ALA A 128 -2.51 7.99 -4.73
CA ALA A 128 -1.74 6.97 -5.42
C ALA A 128 -2.55 6.27 -6.51
N ALA A 129 -1.86 5.85 -7.56
CA ALA A 129 -2.33 4.88 -8.52
C ALA A 129 -1.60 3.54 -8.24
N LEU A 130 -2.39 2.49 -8.06
CA LEU A 130 -1.97 1.15 -7.73
C LEU A 130 -2.26 0.22 -8.91
N SER A 131 -1.26 -0.58 -9.28
CA SER A 131 -1.44 -1.79 -10.06
C SER A 131 -1.11 -3.00 -9.19
N PHE A 132 -1.97 -4.02 -9.19
CA PHE A 132 -1.81 -5.20 -8.36
C PHE A 132 -2.08 -6.48 -9.15
N SER A 133 -1.38 -7.58 -8.83
CA SER A 133 -1.54 -8.86 -9.54
C SER A 133 -1.73 -9.99 -8.53
N PRO A 134 -2.98 -10.37 -8.22
CA PRO A 134 -3.29 -11.41 -7.26
C PRO A 134 -3.11 -12.79 -7.87
N SER A 135 -2.49 -13.69 -7.12
CA SER A 135 -2.19 -15.03 -7.59
C SER A 135 -2.23 -16.04 -6.45
N THR A 136 -2.45 -17.31 -6.78
CA THR A 136 -2.39 -18.40 -5.81
C THR A 136 -1.61 -19.59 -6.37
N VAL A 137 -1.15 -20.46 -5.49
CA VAL A 137 -0.54 -21.74 -5.88
C VAL A 137 -1.52 -22.86 -5.58
N TYR A 138 -1.89 -23.59 -6.62
CA TYR A 138 -2.76 -24.75 -6.54
C TYR A 138 -2.08 -25.93 -7.23
N GLN A 139 -1.94 -27.06 -6.51
CA GLN A 139 -1.25 -28.27 -7.00
C GLN A 139 0.14 -28.01 -7.60
N GLY A 140 0.90 -27.09 -7.01
CA GLY A 140 2.26 -26.74 -7.46
C GLY A 140 2.33 -25.81 -8.67
N GLN A 141 1.19 -25.37 -9.22
CA GLN A 141 1.10 -24.41 -10.32
C GLN A 141 0.59 -23.06 -9.82
N LYS A 142 1.14 -21.97 -10.36
CA LYS A 142 0.73 -20.60 -10.03
C LYS A 142 -0.36 -20.13 -10.99
N TYR A 143 -1.45 -19.61 -10.45
CA TYR A 143 -2.59 -19.10 -11.21
C TYR A 143 -2.81 -17.62 -10.91
N ASP A 144 -3.08 -16.82 -11.95
CA ASP A 144 -3.52 -15.44 -11.83
C ASP A 144 -5.02 -15.41 -11.52
N LEU A 145 -5.35 -14.99 -10.30
CA LEU A 145 -6.70 -15.03 -9.77
C LEU A 145 -7.64 -14.07 -10.51
N SER A 146 -7.12 -12.96 -11.03
CA SER A 146 -7.92 -11.91 -11.68
C SER A 146 -8.71 -12.40 -12.89
N SER A 147 -8.24 -13.47 -13.54
CA SER A 147 -8.87 -14.07 -14.72
C SER A 147 -9.64 -15.36 -14.44
N MET A 148 -9.60 -15.88 -13.21
CA MET A 148 -10.14 -17.21 -12.88
C MET A 148 -11.64 -17.24 -12.63
N ALA A 149 -12.31 -16.08 -12.52
CA ALA A 149 -13.73 -15.99 -12.25
C ALA A 149 -14.19 -16.75 -10.98
N THR A 150 -13.40 -16.70 -9.90
CA THR A 150 -13.62 -17.46 -8.64
C THR A 150 -14.95 -17.13 -7.95
N GLU A 151 -15.59 -16.00 -8.26
CA GLU A 151 -16.92 -15.63 -7.74
C GLU A 151 -17.96 -15.54 -8.87
N GLY A 152 -17.73 -16.23 -9.98
CA GLY A 152 -18.64 -16.24 -11.14
C GLY A 152 -18.59 -14.96 -11.97
N GLN A 153 -17.51 -14.18 -11.88
CA GLN A 153 -17.37 -12.95 -12.65
C GLN A 153 -17.39 -13.26 -14.16
N LYS A 154 -18.23 -12.55 -14.93
CA LYS A 154 -18.31 -12.73 -16.41
C LYS A 154 -17.03 -12.27 -17.14
N LYS A 155 -16.22 -11.44 -16.49
CA LYS A 155 -14.98 -10.86 -16.99
C LYS A 155 -13.98 -10.74 -15.85
N ALA A 156 -12.70 -10.74 -16.19
CA ALA A 156 -11.64 -10.43 -15.24
C ALA A 156 -11.88 -9.07 -14.56
N TYR A 157 -11.64 -8.97 -13.25
CA TYR A 157 -11.75 -7.70 -12.54
C TYR A 157 -10.54 -6.80 -12.80
N SER A 158 -10.70 -5.51 -12.53
CA SER A 158 -9.64 -4.54 -12.71
C SER A 158 -8.51 -4.76 -11.71
N THR A 159 -7.29 -4.86 -12.22
CA THR A 159 -6.03 -4.92 -11.45
C THR A 159 -5.38 -3.54 -11.28
N SER A 160 -6.15 -2.48 -11.53
CA SER A 160 -5.76 -1.08 -11.30
C SER A 160 -6.75 -0.41 -10.35
N ALA A 161 -6.22 0.35 -9.39
CA ALA A 161 -6.99 1.04 -8.36
C ALA A 161 -6.37 2.42 -8.03
N PHE A 162 -7.19 3.33 -7.52
CA PHE A 162 -6.73 4.53 -6.84
C PHE A 162 -6.68 4.28 -5.33
N SER A 163 -5.69 4.85 -4.66
CA SER A 163 -5.48 4.65 -3.23
C SER A 163 -5.11 5.96 -2.54
N ILE A 164 -5.42 6.05 -1.26
CA ILE A 164 -5.05 7.17 -0.40
C ILE A 164 -3.99 6.66 0.59
N PRO A 165 -2.70 6.94 0.35
CA PRO A 165 -1.64 6.67 1.32
C PRO A 165 -1.68 7.68 2.45
N TYR A 166 -1.60 7.21 3.69
CA TYR A 166 -1.44 8.03 4.89
C TYR A 166 -0.65 7.29 5.96
N GLY A 167 0.02 8.03 6.84
CA GLY A 167 0.83 7.41 7.86
C GLY A 167 1.70 8.39 8.62
N ALA A 168 2.67 7.83 9.32
CA ALA A 168 3.61 8.57 10.14
C ALA A 168 5.02 8.01 9.97
N GLY A 169 6.00 8.84 10.29
CA GLY A 169 7.38 8.45 10.25
C GLY A 169 8.27 9.33 11.13
N MET A 170 9.55 8.99 11.11
CA MET A 170 10.62 9.68 11.81
C MET A 170 11.76 9.92 10.83
N LYS A 171 12.37 11.10 10.89
CA LYS A 171 13.56 11.46 10.12
C LYS A 171 14.72 11.72 11.07
N TYR A 172 15.91 11.27 10.69
CA TYR A 172 17.16 11.56 11.37
C TYR A 172 18.26 11.91 10.37
N ASN A 173 18.76 13.14 10.45
CA ASN A 173 19.87 13.63 9.65
C ASN A 173 21.20 13.35 10.36
N PHE A 174 22.09 12.60 9.71
CA PHE A 174 23.33 12.14 10.35
C PHE A 174 24.61 12.73 9.74
N THR A 175 24.56 13.31 8.53
CA THR A 175 25.74 13.90 7.87
C THR A 175 25.39 15.19 7.12
N GLY A 176 24.39 15.94 7.59
CA GLY A 176 23.88 17.17 6.97
C GLY A 176 23.08 16.90 5.69
N LYS A 177 23.66 16.16 4.75
CA LYS A 177 23.09 15.85 3.44
C LYS A 177 22.30 14.55 3.41
N PHE A 178 22.60 13.63 4.31
CA PHE A 178 21.94 12.34 4.37
C PHE A 178 20.91 12.28 5.49
N THR A 179 19.73 11.78 5.15
CA THR A 179 18.62 11.55 6.07
C THR A 179 18.30 10.06 6.11
N LEU A 180 18.23 9.48 7.30
CA LEU A 180 17.57 8.21 7.53
C LEU A 180 16.11 8.45 7.89
N GLY A 181 15.22 7.65 7.32
CA GLY A 181 13.80 7.68 7.63
C GLY A 181 13.30 6.33 8.10
N PHE A 182 12.29 6.35 8.95
CA PHE A 182 11.42 5.21 9.22
C PHE A 182 9.99 5.64 8.96
N GLU A 183 9.23 4.84 8.21
CA GLU A 183 7.85 5.13 7.81
C GLU A 183 6.96 3.92 8.06
N ILE A 184 5.79 4.14 8.65
CA ILE A 184 4.67 3.21 8.59
C ILE A 184 3.48 3.93 7.96
N GLY A 185 2.86 3.34 6.95
CA GLY A 185 1.66 3.93 6.37
C GLY A 185 0.74 2.95 5.70
N TYR A 186 -0.54 3.21 5.90
CA TYR A 186 -1.66 2.47 5.35
C TYR A 186 -2.10 3.07 4.01
N ARG A 187 -2.75 2.23 3.22
CA ARG A 187 -3.30 2.54 1.92
C ARG A 187 -4.68 1.93 1.83
N ASN A 188 -5.66 2.77 1.51
CA ASN A 188 -7.04 2.37 1.30
C ASN A 188 -7.35 2.45 -0.20
N PRO A 189 -7.03 1.40 -0.98
CA PRO A 189 -7.40 1.36 -2.38
C PRO A 189 -8.92 1.27 -2.55
N ASN A 190 -9.44 1.74 -3.67
CA ASN A 190 -10.84 1.62 -4.04
C ASN A 190 -11.17 0.25 -4.67
N THR A 191 -10.66 -0.83 -4.08
CA THR A 191 -10.89 -2.22 -4.52
C THR A 191 -10.96 -3.15 -3.31
N ASP A 192 -11.62 -4.29 -3.52
CA ASP A 192 -11.85 -5.37 -2.57
C ASP A 192 -11.31 -6.70 -3.13
N TYR A 193 -10.42 -6.62 -4.11
CA TYR A 193 -9.90 -7.78 -4.84
C TYR A 193 -8.38 -7.87 -4.71
N LEU A 194 -7.78 -7.29 -3.66
CA LEU A 194 -6.33 -7.48 -3.46
C LEU A 194 -6.00 -8.94 -3.16
N ASP A 195 -6.95 -9.69 -2.62
CA ASP A 195 -6.82 -11.09 -2.24
C ASP A 195 -7.69 -12.06 -3.04
N ASP A 196 -8.43 -11.55 -4.04
CA ASP A 196 -9.44 -12.24 -4.86
C ASP A 196 -10.78 -12.54 -4.18
N VAL A 197 -11.04 -12.04 -2.97
CA VAL A 197 -12.25 -12.34 -2.20
C VAL A 197 -13.05 -11.05 -1.96
N SER A 198 -14.31 -11.00 -2.42
CA SER A 198 -15.16 -9.82 -2.21
C SER A 198 -16.63 -10.17 -2.01
N GLY A 199 -17.14 -11.09 -2.84
CA GLY A 199 -18.56 -11.38 -2.92
C GLY A 199 -18.97 -12.67 -2.22
N GLN A 200 -19.67 -13.47 -3.00
CA GLN A 200 -20.31 -14.71 -2.54
C GLN A 200 -19.73 -15.89 -3.31
N TYR A 201 -19.84 -17.07 -2.71
CA TYR A 201 -19.65 -18.30 -3.44
C TYR A 201 -20.69 -18.39 -4.56
N TYR A 202 -20.22 -18.59 -5.78
CA TYR A 202 -21.10 -18.67 -6.96
C TYR A 202 -21.43 -20.12 -7.36
N TYR A 203 -20.46 -21.02 -7.21
CA TYR A 203 -20.54 -22.36 -7.75
C TYR A 203 -21.07 -23.39 -6.75
N ALA A 204 -21.88 -24.32 -7.26
CA ALA A 204 -22.41 -25.45 -6.48
C ALA A 204 -21.60 -26.74 -6.65
N ALA A 205 -20.82 -26.82 -7.74
CA ALA A 205 -19.96 -27.94 -8.07
C ALA A 205 -18.50 -27.50 -8.04
N HIS A 206 -17.58 -28.47 -7.90
CA HIS A 206 -16.12 -28.24 -7.85
C HIS A 206 -15.38 -29.07 -8.91
N ASN A 207 -15.90 -29.03 -10.13
CA ASN A 207 -15.42 -29.77 -11.29
C ASN A 207 -14.39 -28.97 -12.08
N THR A 208 -14.55 -27.64 -12.17
CA THR A 208 -13.63 -26.77 -12.91
C THR A 208 -12.53 -26.19 -12.02
N LEU A 209 -11.48 -25.64 -12.63
CA LEU A 209 -10.40 -24.99 -11.88
C LEU A 209 -10.89 -23.77 -11.10
N ALA A 210 -11.68 -22.90 -11.75
CA ALA A 210 -12.28 -21.71 -11.12
C ALA A 210 -13.04 -22.07 -9.83
N GLU A 211 -13.84 -23.14 -9.89
CA GLU A 211 -14.62 -23.64 -8.76
C GLU A 211 -13.76 -24.16 -7.60
N LYS A 212 -12.64 -24.82 -7.91
CA LYS A 212 -11.69 -25.32 -6.92
C LYS A 212 -10.87 -24.19 -6.29
N LEU A 213 -10.57 -23.14 -7.04
CA LEU A 213 -9.90 -21.94 -6.52
C LEU A 213 -10.87 -21.05 -5.71
N SER A 214 -12.16 -21.07 -6.04
CA SER A 214 -13.23 -20.40 -5.29
C SER A 214 -13.35 -20.94 -3.87
N ASP A 215 -13.40 -22.27 -3.72
CA ASP A 215 -13.48 -22.95 -2.43
C ASP A 215 -12.40 -24.05 -2.30
N ARG A 216 -11.43 -23.77 -1.44
CA ARG A 216 -10.29 -24.66 -1.16
C ARG A 216 -10.48 -25.53 0.08
N SER A 217 -11.64 -25.46 0.73
CA SER A 217 -11.93 -26.21 1.97
C SER A 217 -11.94 -27.73 1.77
N GLY A 218 -12.39 -28.18 0.59
CA GLY A 218 -12.45 -29.58 0.21
C GLY A 218 -11.08 -30.24 -0.05
N GLU A 219 -9.98 -29.47 -0.09
CA GLU A 219 -8.65 -30.02 -0.41
C GLU A 219 -8.16 -31.06 0.60
N LYS A 220 -8.54 -30.92 1.89
CA LYS A 220 -8.07 -31.81 2.97
C LYS A 220 -9.08 -32.92 3.29
N THR A 221 -10.37 -32.62 3.23
CA THR A 221 -11.44 -33.49 3.72
C THR A 221 -12.32 -34.05 2.61
N GLY A 222 -12.25 -33.49 1.39
CA GLY A 222 -13.20 -33.74 0.31
C GLY A 222 -14.57 -33.05 0.51
N VAL A 223 -14.75 -32.34 1.63
CA VAL A 223 -16.00 -31.65 1.97
C VAL A 223 -15.83 -30.15 1.74
N TYR A 224 -16.59 -29.62 0.78
CA TYR A 224 -16.64 -28.20 0.48
C TYR A 224 -17.67 -27.50 1.35
N ILE A 225 -17.30 -26.33 1.90
CA ILE A 225 -18.14 -25.57 2.84
C ILE A 225 -18.85 -24.40 2.15
N GLY A 226 -18.33 -23.94 1.01
CA GLY A 226 -18.90 -22.86 0.22
C GLY A 226 -20.22 -23.29 -0.40
N SER A 227 -21.31 -22.64 0.01
CA SER A 227 -22.63 -22.84 -0.60
C SER A 227 -22.96 -21.68 -1.53
N PRO A 228 -23.54 -21.91 -2.72
CA PRO A 228 -23.94 -20.83 -3.63
C PRO A 228 -24.77 -19.75 -2.93
N GLY A 229 -24.41 -18.49 -3.11
CA GLY A 229 -25.04 -17.32 -2.48
C GLY A 229 -24.61 -17.05 -1.03
N SER A 230 -23.82 -17.93 -0.41
CA SER A 230 -23.21 -17.65 0.89
C SER A 230 -22.00 -16.74 0.75
N GLN A 231 -21.74 -15.94 1.78
CA GLN A 231 -20.64 -14.98 1.81
C GLN A 231 -19.28 -15.68 1.78
N ARG A 232 -18.38 -15.25 0.89
CA ARG A 232 -17.01 -15.79 0.76
C ARG A 232 -16.00 -14.97 1.59
N GLY A 233 -16.22 -13.67 1.61
CA GLY A 233 -15.43 -12.67 2.32
C GLY A 233 -15.92 -12.29 3.72
N ASP A 234 -15.46 -11.15 4.21
CA ASP A 234 -15.87 -10.51 5.46
C ASP A 234 -16.99 -9.46 5.26
N GLY A 235 -17.27 -9.10 4.00
CA GLY A 235 -18.36 -8.20 3.60
C GLY A 235 -18.03 -6.72 3.82
N GLN A 236 -16.78 -6.41 4.15
CA GLN A 236 -16.26 -5.06 4.02
C GLN A 236 -16.13 -4.72 2.53
N PRO A 237 -16.26 -3.45 2.16
CA PRO A 237 -16.25 -3.06 0.75
C PRO A 237 -14.85 -2.87 0.16
N ARG A 238 -13.79 -2.89 0.99
CA ARG A 238 -12.43 -2.52 0.60
C ARG A 238 -11.39 -3.20 1.46
N ASP A 239 -10.39 -3.73 0.78
CA ASP A 239 -9.13 -4.15 1.35
C ASP A 239 -8.25 -2.97 1.75
N THR A 240 -7.31 -3.22 2.65
CA THR A 240 -6.25 -2.29 3.03
C THR A 240 -4.89 -2.99 2.96
N TYR A 241 -3.86 -2.26 2.56
CA TYR A 241 -2.48 -2.71 2.70
C TYR A 241 -1.64 -1.62 3.36
N PHE A 242 -0.49 -2.00 3.89
CA PHE A 242 0.45 -1.06 4.50
C PHE A 242 1.88 -1.38 4.12
N PHE A 243 2.72 -0.35 4.18
CA PHE A 243 4.16 -0.48 4.11
C PHE A 243 4.80 0.02 5.39
N THR A 244 5.80 -0.70 5.88
CA THR A 244 6.71 -0.26 6.94
C THR A 244 8.12 -0.27 6.37
N GLN A 245 8.80 0.87 6.31
CA GLN A 245 10.03 1.02 5.53
C GLN A 245 11.09 1.84 6.26
N VAL A 246 12.34 1.43 6.10
CA VAL A 246 13.52 2.24 6.43
C VAL A 246 14.03 2.86 5.12
N THR A 247 14.24 4.16 5.12
CA THR A 247 14.65 4.93 3.94
C THR A 247 15.97 5.64 4.18
N ILE A 248 16.69 5.90 3.09
CA ILE A 248 17.83 6.81 3.07
C ILE A 248 17.64 7.80 1.92
N SER A 249 17.89 9.08 2.18
CA SER A 249 17.87 10.12 1.15
C SER A 249 19.12 10.98 1.18
N TYR A 250 19.46 11.53 0.02
CA TYR A 250 20.48 12.54 -0.17
C TYR A 250 19.83 13.86 -0.58
N THR A 251 20.20 14.94 0.10
CA THR A 251 19.69 16.29 -0.14
C THR A 251 20.61 17.07 -1.08
N PHE A 252 20.07 17.57 -2.17
CA PHE A 252 20.69 18.54 -3.06
C PHE A 252 20.45 19.95 -2.54
N LEU A 253 21.54 20.66 -2.25
CA LEU A 253 21.49 22.09 -1.99
C LEU A 253 21.41 22.84 -3.32
N THR A 254 20.39 23.65 -3.51
CA THR A 254 20.39 24.64 -4.60
C THR A 254 21.24 25.82 -4.13
N GLN A 255 22.41 26.00 -4.73
CA GLN A 255 23.28 27.16 -4.50
C GLN A 255 22.60 28.44 -4.99
N LYS A 256 21.74 29.05 -4.17
CA LYS A 256 21.56 30.50 -4.22
C LYS A 256 22.02 31.03 -2.88
N CYS A 257 23.18 31.69 -2.89
CA CYS A 257 23.87 32.24 -1.74
C CYS A 257 22.91 33.08 -0.91
N TYR A 258 22.78 32.74 0.38
CA TYR A 258 22.20 33.60 1.38
C TYR A 258 23.26 34.60 1.84
N PHE A 259 23.35 35.74 1.16
CA PHE A 259 23.93 36.94 1.75
C PHE A 259 22.78 37.87 2.11
N HIS A 260 22.46 37.94 3.40
CA HIS A 260 21.95 39.15 4.04
C HIS A 260 22.35 39.14 5.50
#